data_AF-A0AAW5V1R2-F1
#
_entry.id   AF-A0AAW5V1R2-F1
#
_cell.length_a   1.000
_cell.length_b   1.000
_cell.length_c   1.000
_cell.angle_alpha   90.00
_cell.angle_beta   90.00
_cell.angle_gamma   90.00
#
_symmetry.space_group_name_H-M   'P 1'
#
loop_
_entity.id
_entity.type
_entity.pdbx_description
1 polymer ?
#
loop_
_entity_poly.entity_id
_entity_poly.type
_entity_poly.pdbx_seq_one_letter_code
_entity_poly.pdbx_strand_id
1 'polypeptide(L)'
;MGEFFGSIYCWFEDVFGLELANYLWGNVSPDQQTNMYVPIGFTMLVVSLLVCLLYYYIIDHPKLAKWWGWLIFLGSNAIANFLIGWQWVLSHYYLGYMVGIDSSTKKNYDLNISYGDMLCFGFANMLLAIFVFGLLTLLMKWGSKNSFNSPF
;
A
#
# COMPACT_ATOMS: atom_id res chain seq x y z
N MET A 1 7.09 -12.88 7.34
CA MET A 1 6.17 -11.75 7.05
C MET A 1 6.90 -10.59 6.38
N GLY A 2 8.06 -10.14 6.89
CA GLY A 2 8.90 -9.11 6.24
C GLY A 2 9.23 -9.41 4.78
N GLU A 3 9.69 -10.63 4.51
CA GLU A 3 10.01 -11.05 3.15
C GLU A 3 8.80 -11.14 2.22
N PHE A 4 7.62 -11.47 2.76
CA PHE A 4 6.40 -11.57 1.97
C PHE A 4 5.94 -10.20 1.46
N PHE A 5 5.76 -9.24 2.37
CA PHE A 5 5.38 -7.89 1.97
C PHE A 5 6.49 -7.21 1.16
N GLY A 6 7.74 -7.34 1.60
CA GLY A 6 8.89 -6.80 0.85
C GLY A 6 8.95 -7.33 -0.58
N SER A 7 8.79 -8.65 -0.79
CA SER A 7 8.78 -9.24 -2.13
C SER A 7 7.62 -8.72 -2.99
N ILE A 8 6.43 -8.51 -2.42
CA ILE A 8 5.25 -8.04 -3.16
C ILE A 8 5.43 -6.58 -3.59
N TYR A 9 5.92 -5.71 -2.70
CA TYR A 9 6.20 -4.32 -3.08
C TYR A 9 7.38 -4.21 -4.04
N CYS A 10 8.39 -5.07 -3.93
CA CYS A 10 9.52 -5.11 -4.87
C CYS A 10 9.12 -5.50 -6.31
N TRP A 11 7.92 -6.04 -6.57
CA TRP A 11 7.42 -6.17 -7.95
C TRP A 11 7.28 -4.81 -8.66
N PHE A 12 7.17 -3.72 -7.90
CA PHE A 12 7.08 -2.36 -8.41
C PHE A 12 8.37 -1.56 -8.16
N GLU A 13 9.47 -2.22 -7.82
CA GLU A 13 10.76 -1.55 -7.51
C GLU A 13 11.23 -0.65 -8.65
N ASP A 14 11.05 -1.07 -9.91
CA ASP A 14 11.38 -0.27 -11.09
C ASP A 14 10.53 1.02 -11.21
N VAL A 15 9.40 1.10 -10.51
CA VAL A 15 8.46 2.24 -10.56
C VAL A 15 8.86 3.30 -9.55
N PHE A 16 9.21 2.91 -8.33
CA PHE A 16 9.51 3.84 -7.23
C PHE A 16 11.01 3.93 -6.87
N GLY A 17 11.86 3.16 -7.53
CA GLY A 17 13.31 3.25 -7.41
C GLY A 17 13.91 2.33 -6.34
N LEU A 18 15.09 1.80 -6.68
CA LEU A 18 15.86 0.86 -5.86
C LEU A 18 16.38 1.48 -4.55
N GLU A 19 16.68 2.78 -4.52
CA GLU A 19 17.10 3.45 -3.28
C GLU A 19 15.98 3.54 -2.25
N LEU A 20 14.78 3.94 -2.70
CA LEU A 20 13.61 3.94 -1.85
C LEU A 20 13.24 2.51 -1.42
N ALA A 21 13.45 1.52 -2.30
CA ALA A 21 13.22 0.12 -1.95
C ALA A 21 14.13 -0.33 -0.80
N ASN A 22 15.42 -0.07 -0.92
CA ASN A 22 16.41 -0.40 0.11
C ASN A 22 16.17 0.36 1.42
N TYR A 23 15.68 1.61 1.34
CA TYR A 23 15.27 2.38 2.51
C TYR A 23 14.10 1.71 3.24
N LEU A 24 13.04 1.34 2.52
CA LEU A 24 11.87 0.67 3.08
C LEU A 24 12.17 -0.73 3.63
N TRP A 25 13.17 -1.40 3.06
CA TRP A 25 13.71 -2.66 3.60
C TRP A 25 14.45 -2.48 4.92
N GLY A 26 14.92 -1.27 5.23
CA GLY A 26 15.73 -0.98 6.41
C GLY A 26 17.22 -1.25 6.21
N ASN A 27 17.68 -1.34 4.96
CA ASN A 27 19.06 -1.74 4.65
C ASN A 27 20.07 -0.58 4.63
N VAL A 28 19.60 0.66 4.47
CA VAL A 28 20.46 1.80 4.13
C VAL A 28 20.48 2.92 5.18
N SER A 29 19.42 3.08 5.98
CA SER A 29 19.33 4.17 6.96
C SER A 29 19.66 3.69 8.38
N PRO A 30 20.51 4.41 9.12
CA PRO A 30 20.77 4.11 10.53
C PRO A 30 19.55 4.40 11.41
N ASP A 31 18.75 5.39 11.04
CA ASP A 31 17.56 5.84 11.78
C ASP A 31 16.37 4.92 11.53
N GLN A 32 16.43 4.11 10.47
CA GLN A 32 15.39 3.14 10.15
C GLN A 32 15.95 1.83 9.64
N GLN A 33 16.09 0.88 10.58
CA GLN A 33 16.61 -0.47 10.34
C GLN A 33 15.51 -1.54 10.28
N THR A 34 14.24 -1.14 10.36
CA THR A 34 13.10 -2.07 10.34
C THR A 34 12.47 -2.12 8.96
N ASN A 35 11.95 -3.30 8.60
CA ASN A 35 11.25 -3.50 7.34
C ASN A 35 9.87 -2.81 7.39
N MET A 36 9.77 -1.66 6.71
CA MET A 36 8.58 -0.82 6.64
C MET A 36 7.48 -1.40 5.75
N TYR A 37 7.81 -2.34 4.85
CA TYR A 37 6.80 -3.00 4.03
C TYR A 37 5.80 -3.77 4.87
N VAL A 38 6.20 -4.25 6.05
CA VAL A 38 5.28 -4.95 6.97
C VAL A 38 4.18 -4.02 7.49
N PRO A 39 4.45 -2.91 8.20
CA PRO A 39 3.39 -2.02 8.68
C PRO A 39 2.59 -1.39 7.53
N ILE A 40 3.23 -1.03 6.41
CA ILE A 40 2.51 -0.47 5.25
C ILE A 40 1.59 -1.51 4.62
N GLY A 41 2.08 -2.74 4.41
CA GLY A 41 1.27 -3.83 3.87
C GLY A 41 0.11 -4.22 4.79
N PHE A 42 0.34 -4.28 6.10
CA PHE A 42 -0.74 -4.56 7.06
C PHE A 42 -1.81 -3.47 7.10
N THR A 43 -1.41 -2.20 7.09
CA THR A 43 -2.37 -1.10 7.05
C THR A 43 -3.18 -1.13 5.76
N MET A 44 -2.55 -1.45 4.63
CA MET A 44 -3.24 -1.67 3.36
C MET A 44 -4.27 -2.80 3.43
N LEU A 45 -3.92 -3.95 4.04
CA LEU A 45 -4.86 -5.06 4.24
C LEU A 45 -6.04 -4.65 5.14
N VAL A 46 -5.77 -3.96 6.25
CA VAL A 46 -6.81 -3.53 7.20
C VAL A 46 -7.77 -2.54 6.55
N VAL A 47 -7.25 -1.53 5.84
CA VAL A 47 -8.09 -0.55 5.13
C VAL A 47 -8.93 -1.24 4.06
N SER A 48 -8.32 -2.12 3.25
CA SER A 48 -9.03 -2.86 2.21
C SER A 48 -10.12 -3.77 2.79
N LEU A 49 -9.85 -4.41 3.92
CA LEU A 49 -10.83 -5.23 4.63
C LEU A 49 -11.99 -4.39 5.17
N LEU A 50 -11.70 -3.24 5.78
CA LEU A 50 -12.74 -2.33 6.29
C LEU A 50 -13.65 -1.83 5.17
N VAL A 51 -13.08 -1.42 4.04
CA VAL A 51 -13.88 -0.98 2.87
C VAL A 51 -14.72 -2.13 2.32
N CYS A 52 -14.17 -3.35 2.27
CA CYS A 52 -14.88 -4.54 1.83
C CYS A 52 -16.06 -4.89 2.77
N LEU A 53 -15.84 -4.84 4.09
CA LEU A 53 -16.89 -5.06 5.10
C LEU A 53 -18.00 -3.99 5.02
N LEU A 54 -17.61 -2.73 4.81
CA LEU A 54 -18.57 -1.64 4.60
C LEU A 54 -19.46 -1.91 3.38
N TYR A 55 -18.87 -2.39 2.28
CA TYR A 55 -19.60 -2.68 1.06
C TYR A 55 -20.56 -3.87 1.21
N TYR A 56 -20.07 -5.04 1.65
CA TYR A 56 -20.85 -6.28 1.62
C TYR A 56 -21.77 -6.50 2.83
N TYR A 57 -21.48 -5.90 4.00
CA TYR A 57 -22.24 -6.20 5.23
C TYR A 57 -22.98 -5.00 5.82
N ILE A 58 -22.41 -3.79 5.75
CA ILE A 58 -23.01 -2.62 6.40
C ILE A 58 -23.95 -1.90 5.44
N ILE A 59 -23.49 -1.61 4.23
CA ILE A 59 -24.27 -0.83 3.27
C ILE A 59 -25.29 -1.72 2.57
N ASP A 60 -24.95 -2.97 2.21
CA ASP A 60 -25.75 -4.01 1.54
C ASP A 60 -27.08 -3.52 0.92
N HIS A 61 -26.96 -2.52 0.04
CA HIS A 61 -28.10 -1.80 -0.50
C HIS A 61 -28.35 -2.26 -1.95
N PRO A 62 -29.58 -2.63 -2.34
CA PRO A 62 -29.87 -3.20 -3.66
C PRO A 62 -29.55 -2.27 -4.85
N LYS A 63 -29.41 -0.96 -4.60
CA LYS A 63 -28.97 0.03 -5.61
C LYS A 63 -27.44 0.05 -5.82
N LEU A 64 -26.67 -0.35 -4.81
CA LEU A 64 -25.20 -0.38 -4.80
C LEU A 64 -24.63 -1.79 -5.05
N ALA A 65 -25.47 -2.82 -5.03
CA ALA A 65 -25.18 -4.20 -5.44
C ALA A 65 -24.95 -4.37 -6.97
N LYS A 66 -24.70 -3.27 -7.69
CA LYS A 66 -24.35 -3.25 -9.12
C LYS A 66 -22.84 -3.09 -9.26
N TRP A 67 -22.30 -3.55 -10.39
CA TRP A 67 -20.87 -3.41 -10.73
C TRP A 67 -20.33 -1.98 -10.60
N TRP A 68 -21.16 -0.97 -10.88
CA TRP A 68 -20.81 0.45 -10.67
C TRP A 68 -20.61 0.83 -9.20
N GLY A 69 -21.41 0.27 -8.29
CA GLY A 69 -21.23 0.48 -6.86
C GLY A 69 -19.91 -0.13 -6.41
N TRP A 70 -19.63 -1.37 -6.82
CA TRP A 70 -18.36 -2.03 -6.55
C TRP A 70 -17.14 -1.23 -7.04
N LEU A 71 -17.19 -0.68 -8.26
CA LEU A 71 -16.12 0.19 -8.79
C LEU A 71 -15.88 1.45 -7.95
N ILE A 72 -16.94 2.06 -7.39
CA ILE A 72 -16.79 3.24 -6.53
C ILE A 72 -16.06 2.88 -5.23
N PHE A 73 -16.38 1.74 -4.62
CA PHE A 73 -15.69 1.27 -3.41
C PHE A 73 -14.26 0.83 -3.70
N LEU A 74 -14.01 0.18 -4.84
CA LEU A 74 -12.66 -0.14 -5.30
C LEU A 74 -11.83 1.13 -5.50
N GLY A 75 -12.39 2.13 -6.19
CA GLY A 75 -11.73 3.42 -6.41
C GLY A 75 -11.45 4.15 -5.10
N SER A 76 -12.40 4.13 -4.17
CA SER A 76 -12.23 4.73 -2.84
C SER A 76 -11.15 4.02 -2.03
N ASN A 77 -11.10 2.68 -2.07
CA ASN A 77 -10.02 1.90 -1.45
C ASN A 77 -8.65 2.22 -2.05
N ALA A 78 -8.59 2.31 -3.39
CA ALA A 78 -7.38 2.64 -4.12
C ALA A 78 -6.85 4.02 -3.72
N ILE A 79 -7.71 5.05 -3.74
CA ILE A 79 -7.32 6.42 -3.37
C ILE A 79 -6.90 6.50 -1.90
N ALA A 80 -7.60 5.84 -0.98
CA ALA A 80 -7.23 5.84 0.43
C ALA A 80 -5.84 5.23 0.64
N ASN A 81 -5.56 4.07 0.02
CA ASN A 81 -4.26 3.41 0.12
C ASN A 81 -3.15 4.19 -0.58
N PHE A 82 -3.44 4.83 -1.71
CA PHE A 82 -2.52 5.75 -2.36
C PHE A 82 -2.06 6.85 -1.38
N LEU A 83 -3.02 7.55 -0.76
CA LEU A 83 -2.74 8.66 0.15
C LEU A 83 -2.00 8.20 1.41
N ILE A 84 -2.39 7.06 1.99
CA ILE A 84 -1.73 6.51 3.18
C ILE A 84 -0.28 6.13 2.85
N GLY A 85 -0.05 5.38 1.77
CA GLY A 85 1.29 4.93 1.39
C GLY A 85 2.21 6.10 1.04
N TRP A 86 1.70 7.06 0.27
CA TRP A 86 2.44 8.27 -0.09
C TRP A 86 2.75 9.14 1.14
N GLN A 87 1.77 9.43 2.00
CA GLN A 87 2.01 10.26 3.19
C GLN A 87 2.92 9.62 4.21
N TRP A 88 2.94 8.29 4.30
CA TRP A 88 3.88 7.60 5.15
C TRP A 88 5.31 7.90 4.73
N VAL A 89 5.64 7.66 3.46
CA VAL A 89 6.99 7.89 2.92
C VAL A 89 7.35 9.36 2.95
N LEU A 90 6.41 10.24 2.60
CA LEU A 90 6.62 11.69 2.62
C LEU A 90 6.89 12.22 4.04
N SER A 91 6.22 11.68 5.07
CA SER A 91 6.49 12.04 6.46
C SER A 91 7.93 11.69 6.86
N HIS A 92 8.44 10.53 6.42
CA HIS A 92 9.81 10.12 6.71
C HIS A 92 10.85 10.98 5.99
N TYR A 93 10.52 11.44 4.79
CA TYR A 93 11.35 12.41 4.06
C TYR A 93 11.43 13.75 4.81
N TYR A 94 10.29 14.31 5.25
CA TYR A 94 10.29 15.58 5.99
C TYR A 94 10.92 15.50 7.38
N LEU A 95 10.91 14.32 8.01
CA LEU A 95 11.62 14.07 9.27
C LEU A 95 13.13 13.88 9.09
N GLY A 96 13.62 13.83 7.85
CA GLY A 96 15.06 13.71 7.55
C GLY A 96 15.63 12.32 7.77
N TYR A 97 14.80 11.27 7.79
CA TYR A 97 15.26 9.89 8.06
C TYR A 97 15.88 9.20 6.84
N MET A 98 15.75 9.79 5.65
CA MET A 98 16.25 9.25 4.38
C MET A 98 17.74 9.57 4.15
N VAL A 99 18.56 9.24 5.14
CA VAL A 99 20.02 9.39 5.10
C VAL A 99 20.70 8.03 5.18
N GLY A 100 21.82 7.87 4.47
CA GLY A 100 22.70 6.70 4.56
C GLY A 100 24.01 7.02 5.29
N ILE A 101 24.70 6.00 5.77
CA ILE A 101 26.06 6.14 6.34
C ILE A 101 27.06 5.46 5.40
N ASP A 102 28.04 6.22 4.91
CA ASP A 102 29.16 5.65 4.16
C ASP A 102 30.10 4.90 5.13
N SER A 103 30.29 3.60 4.85
CA SER A 103 31.11 2.69 5.67
C SER A 103 32.60 3.09 5.73
N SER A 104 33.09 3.85 4.74
CA SER A 104 34.48 4.27 4.66
C SER A 104 34.77 5.59 5.38
N THR A 105 33.85 6.55 5.27
CA THR A 105 34.04 7.90 5.81
C THR A 105 33.27 8.16 7.11
N LYS A 106 32.35 7.27 7.49
CA LYS A 106 31.41 7.42 8.62
C LYS A 106 30.59 8.71 8.57
N LYS A 107 30.43 9.29 7.37
CA LYS A 107 29.62 10.50 7.16
C LYS A 107 28.23 10.12 6.68
N ASN A 108 27.25 10.90 7.13
CA ASN A 108 25.89 10.82 6.63
C ASN A 108 25.85 11.45 5.23
N TYR A 109 25.16 10.78 4.31
CA TYR A 109 24.83 11.32 2.99
C TYR A 109 23.32 11.20 2.77
N ASP A 110 22.75 12.12 2.01
CA ASP A 110 21.34 12.08 1.66
C ASP A 110 21.11 11.00 0.60
N LEU A 111 20.12 10.12 0.82
CA LEU A 111 19.72 9.16 -0.20
C LEU A 111 19.13 9.94 -1.40
N ASN A 112 19.44 9.51 -2.61
CA ASN A 112 18.92 10.09 -3.85
C ASN A 112 17.47 9.61 -4.11
N ILE A 113 16.59 9.91 -3.14
CA ILE A 113 15.16 9.64 -3.18
C ILE A 113 14.46 10.97 -3.46
N SER A 114 13.83 11.06 -4.63
CA SER A 114 13.09 12.23 -5.05
C SER A 114 11.62 12.17 -4.62
N TYR A 115 10.95 13.31 -4.62
CA TYR A 115 9.50 13.35 -4.41
C TYR A 115 8.72 12.51 -5.44
N GLY A 116 9.25 12.35 -6.66
CA GLY A 116 8.66 11.49 -7.68
C GLY A 116 8.62 10.02 -7.25
N ASP A 117 9.70 9.53 -6.65
CA ASP A 117 9.82 8.15 -6.15
C ASP A 117 8.78 7.85 -5.06
N MET A 118 8.52 8.84 -4.19
CA MET A 118 7.51 8.73 -3.12
C MET A 118 6.08 8.68 -3.67
N LEU A 119 5.78 9.48 -4.70
CA LEU A 119 4.50 9.43 -5.41
C LEU A 119 4.32 8.09 -6.13
N CYS A 120 5.37 7.61 -6.79
CA CYS A 120 5.41 6.30 -7.43
C CYS A 120 5.18 5.17 -6.43
N PHE A 121 5.71 5.27 -5.20
CA PHE A 121 5.43 4.31 -4.13
C PHE A 121 3.96 4.34 -3.72
N GLY A 122 3.36 5.52 -3.57
CA GLY A 122 1.91 5.65 -3.35
C GLY A 122 1.11 4.95 -4.45
N PHE A 123 1.53 5.10 -5.71
CA PHE A 123 0.90 4.44 -6.86
C PHE A 123 1.07 2.92 -6.82
N ALA A 124 2.25 2.40 -6.45
CA ALA A 124 2.46 0.97 -6.24
C ALA A 124 1.54 0.43 -5.13
N ASN A 125 1.40 1.16 -4.02
CA ASN A 125 0.51 0.79 -2.92
C ASN A 125 -0.97 0.78 -3.35
N MET A 126 -1.37 1.73 -4.22
CA MET A 126 -2.70 1.77 -4.81
C MET A 126 -3.00 0.52 -5.65
N LEU A 127 -2.08 0.12 -6.52
CA LEU A 127 -2.24 -1.06 -7.37
C LEU A 127 -2.34 -2.34 -6.55
N LEU A 128 -1.52 -2.48 -5.51
CA LEU A 128 -1.59 -3.60 -4.58
C LEU A 128 -2.91 -3.62 -3.81
N ALA A 129 -3.41 -2.46 -3.37
CA ALA A 129 -4.70 -2.35 -2.70
C ALA A 129 -5.87 -2.74 -3.61
N ILE A 130 -5.81 -2.41 -4.91
CA ILE A 130 -6.80 -2.86 -5.90
C ILE A 130 -6.80 -4.39 -6.01
N PHE A 131 -5.61 -5.00 -6.12
CA PHE A 131 -5.47 -6.45 -6.19
C PHE A 131 -6.00 -7.14 -4.94
N VAL A 132 -5.64 -6.66 -3.75
CA VAL A 132 -6.12 -7.16 -2.46
C VAL A 132 -7.63 -7.02 -2.34
N PHE A 133 -8.19 -5.87 -2.70
CA PHE A 133 -9.64 -5.66 -2.67
C PHE A 133 -10.36 -6.64 -3.60
N GLY A 134 -9.83 -6.86 -4.80
CA GLY A 134 -10.32 -7.89 -5.72
C GLY A 134 -10.32 -9.29 -5.08
N LEU A 135 -9.22 -9.70 -4.46
CA LEU A 135 -9.15 -10.99 -3.75
C LEU A 135 -10.16 -11.07 -2.59
N LEU A 136 -10.28 -10.03 -1.78
CA LEU A 136 -11.22 -9.97 -0.66
C LEU A 136 -12.67 -10.05 -1.15
N THR A 137 -12.99 -9.40 -2.27
CA THR A 137 -14.34 -9.46 -2.86
C THR A 137 -14.70 -10.89 -3.28
N LEU A 138 -13.75 -11.61 -3.90
CA LEU A 138 -13.95 -13.02 -4.26
C LEU A 138 -14.20 -13.92 -3.05
N LEU A 139 -13.51 -13.67 -1.93
CA LEU A 139 -13.69 -14.43 -0.69
C LEU A 139 -15.03 -14.12 -0.01
N MET A 140 -15.37 -12.84 0.11
CA MET A 140 -16.59 -12.38 0.80
C MET A 140 -17.87 -12.66 0.01
N LYS A 141 -17.78 -12.83 -1.31
CA LYS A 141 -18.91 -13.20 -2.18
C LYS A 141 -19.63 -14.48 -1.73
N TRP A 142 -18.90 -15.45 -1.18
CA TRP A 142 -19.47 -16.74 -0.74
C TRP A 142 -20.27 -16.63 0.57
N GLY A 143 -20.12 -15.52 1.31
CA GLY A 143 -20.82 -15.26 2.56
C GLY A 143 -21.98 -14.26 2.48
N SER A 144 -22.17 -13.55 1.36
CA SER A 144 -23.22 -12.52 1.21
C SER A 144 -24.55 -13.09 0.72
N LYS A 145 -25.66 -12.74 1.40
CA LYS A 145 -27.02 -13.23 1.07
C LYS A 145 -27.66 -12.53 -0.14
N ASN A 146 -27.27 -11.29 -0.46
CA ASN A 146 -27.93 -10.44 -1.46
C ASN A 146 -27.04 -10.09 -2.67
N SER A 147 -25.70 -10.13 -2.51
CA SER A 147 -24.74 -9.73 -3.56
C SER A 147 -24.20 -10.91 -4.39
N PHE A 148 -24.91 -12.04 -4.41
CA PHE A 148 -24.54 -13.20 -5.24
C PHE A 148 -24.47 -12.88 -6.75
N ASN A 149 -25.28 -11.90 -7.19
CA ASN A 149 -25.44 -11.51 -8.60
C ASN A 149 -24.56 -10.32 -9.06
N SER A 150 -23.72 -9.71 -8.22
CA SER A 150 -22.71 -8.79 -8.75
C SER A 150 -21.64 -9.62 -9.48
N PRO A 151 -21.10 -9.15 -10.61
CA PRO A 151 -20.15 -9.93 -11.39
C PRO A 151 -18.91 -10.31 -10.56
N PHE A 152 -18.57 -9.50 -9.55
CA PHE A 152 -17.61 -9.75 -8.47
C PHE A 152 -18.19 -9.34 -7.13
#